data_AF-A0A1H9EQP6-F1
#
_entry.id   AF-A0A1H9EQP6-F1
#
_cell.length_a   1.000
_cell.length_b   1.000
_cell.length_c   1.000
_cell.angle_alpha   90.00
_cell.angle_beta   90.00
_cell.angle_gamma   90.00
#
_symmetry.space_group_name_H-M   'P 1'
#
loop_
_entity.id
_entity.type
_entity.pdbx_description
1 polymer ?
#
loop_
_entity_poly.entity_id
_entity_poly.type
_entity_poly.pdbx_seq_one_letter_code
_entity_poly.pdbx_strand_id
1 'polypeptide(L)' 'MHEPIQGHSTNSLVMMHDGVLKSLSIDDQLPSSASKIYGVRESSEWRRLADAIEQELQRREVAVAKIPW' A
#
# COMPACT_ATOMS: atom_id res chain seq x y z
N MET A 1 6.92 -17.09 -3.67
CA MET A 1 5.54 -17.21 -4.18
C MET A 1 4.86 -15.89 -3.90
N HIS A 2 4.41 -15.16 -4.92
CA HIS A 2 3.54 -13.99 -4.73
C HIS A 2 2.12 -14.55 -4.70
N GLU A 3 1.43 -14.48 -3.56
CA GLU A 3 0.01 -14.87 -3.49
C GLU A 3 -0.79 -13.96 -4.43
N PRO A 4 -1.68 -14.51 -5.28
CA PRO A 4 -2.51 -13.68 -6.13
C PRO A 4 -3.49 -12.89 -5.27
N ILE A 5 -3.43 -11.56 -5.36
CA ILE A 5 -4.29 -10.60 -4.65
C ILE A 5 -5.79 -10.94 -4.78
N GLN A 6 -6.17 -11.65 -5.85
CA GLN A 6 -7.51 -12.17 -6.10
C GLN A 6 -8.03 -13.12 -5.01
N GLY A 7 -7.16 -13.79 -4.26
CA GLY A 7 -7.53 -14.69 -3.15
C GLY A 7 -7.99 -13.95 -1.89
N HIS A 8 -7.74 -12.64 -1.77
CA HIS A 8 -8.13 -11.88 -0.60
C HIS A 8 -9.57 -11.34 -0.68
N SER A 9 -10.22 -11.30 0.48
CA SER A 9 -11.51 -10.63 0.62
C SER A 9 -11.36 -9.12 0.39
N THR A 10 -12.44 -8.46 -0.04
CA THR A 10 -12.44 -7.01 -0.26
C THR A 10 -12.02 -6.25 1.00
N ASN A 11 -12.53 -6.65 2.16
CA ASN A 11 -12.15 -6.03 3.43
C ASN A 11 -10.66 -6.22 3.74
N SER A 12 -10.10 -7.41 3.47
CA SER A 12 -8.67 -7.65 3.64
C SER A 12 -7.84 -6.75 2.73
N LEU A 13 -8.26 -6.55 1.48
CA LEU A 13 -7.58 -5.66 0.54
C LEU A 13 -7.62 -4.20 0.99
N VAL A 14 -8.78 -3.72 1.47
CA VAL A 14 -8.90 -2.37 2.05
C VAL A 14 -7.98 -2.24 3.28
N MET A 15 -7.96 -3.21 4.18
CA MET A 15 -7.08 -3.18 5.35
C MET A 15 -5.59 -3.19 4.97
N MET A 16 -5.21 -3.94 3.93
CA MET A 16 -3.84 -3.93 3.42
C MET A 16 -3.47 -2.58 2.82
N HIS A 17 -4.36 -1.99 2.00
CA HIS A 17 -4.19 -0.65 1.43
C HIS A 17 -4.02 0.41 2.53
N ASP A 18 -4.89 0.40 3.55
CA ASP A 18 -4.80 1.26 4.72
C ASP A 18 -3.48 1.06 5.49
N GLY A 19 -2.98 -0.18 5.55
CA GLY A 19 -1.68 -0.50 6.13
C GLY A 19 -0.53 0.17 5.40
N VAL A 20 -0.54 0.14 4.06
CA VAL A 20 0.48 0.84 3.24
C VAL A 20 0.42 2.35 3.47
N LEU A 21 -0.78 2.94 3.49
CA LEU A 21 -0.96 4.38 3.77
C LEU A 21 -0.42 4.77 5.15
N LYS A 22 -0.69 3.97 6.18
CA LYS A 22 -0.18 4.21 7.54
C LYS A 22 1.33 4.15 7.58
N SER A 23 1.93 3.11 6.99
CA SER A 23 3.39 2.97 6.92
C SER A 23 4.04 4.14 6.18
N LEU A 24 3.46 4.54 5.05
CA LEU A 24 3.92 5.70 4.28
C LEU A 24 3.83 6.98 5.11
N SER A 25 2.71 7.20 5.80
CA SER A 25 2.52 8.38 6.64
C SER A 25 3.51 8.44 7.79
N ILE A 26 3.82 7.30 8.43
CA ILE A 26 4.85 7.21 9.46
C ILE A 26 6.22 7.60 8.89
N ASP A 27 6.60 7.03 7.75
CA ASP A 27 7.87 7.35 7.10
C ASP A 27 7.96 8.81 6.65
N ASP A 28 6.89 9.36 6.07
CA ASP A 28 6.84 10.75 5.59
C ASP A 28 6.88 11.77 6.75
N GLN A 29 6.46 11.39 7.97
CA GLN A 29 6.55 12.23 9.17
C GLN A 29 7.95 12.22 9.80
N LEU A 30 8.81 11.25 9.47
CA LEU A 30 10.17 11.21 10.00
C LEU A 30 11.05 12.29 9.37
N PRO A 31 11.94 12.95 10.14
CA PRO A 31 12.92 13.88 9.61
C PRO A 31 13.71 13.28 8.44
N SER A 32 14.09 14.08 7.45
CA SER A 32 14.85 13.60 6.28
C SER A 32 16.20 12.98 6.64
N SER A 33 16.75 13.30 7.82
CA SER A 33 17.99 12.74 8.36
C SER A 33 17.79 11.46 9.16
N ALA A 34 16.55 11.08 9.47
CA ALA A 34 16.22 9.86 10.19
C ALA A 34 16.01 8.70 9.21
N SER A 35 16.45 7.50 9.60
CA SER A 35 16.16 6.28 8.85
C SER A 35 14.65 6.04 8.81
N LYS A 36 14.12 5.74 7.63
CA LYS A 36 12.72 5.34 7.46
C LYS A 36 12.48 3.99 8.14
N ILE A 37 11.36 3.88 8.85
CA ILE A 37 11.04 2.68 9.63
C ILE A 37 10.63 1.54 8.70
N TYR A 38 9.84 1.86 7.67
CA TYR A 38 9.30 0.89 6.74
C TYR A 38 9.93 0.97 5.34
N GLY A 39 10.61 2.07 5.03
CA GLY A 39 11.25 2.31 3.74
C GLY A 39 10.23 2.29 2.59
N VAL A 40 9.01 2.79 2.81
CA VAL A 40 7.90 2.63 1.85
C VAL A 40 8.22 3.26 0.50
N ARG A 41 8.91 4.41 0.49
CA ARG A 41 9.37 5.07 -0.75
C ARG A 41 10.68 4.51 -1.30
N GLU A 42 11.40 3.71 -0.52
CA GLU A 42 12.73 3.22 -0.88
C GLU A 42 12.67 1.88 -1.63
N SER A 43 11.63 1.07 -1.38
CA SER A 43 11.41 -0.21 -2.06
C SER A 43 10.28 -0.12 -3.07
N SER A 44 10.58 -0.43 -4.34
CA SER A 44 9.59 -0.52 -5.41
C SER A 44 8.54 -1.61 -5.19
N GLU A 45 8.80 -2.56 -4.30
CA GLU A 45 7.86 -3.64 -3.98
C GLU A 45 6.62 -3.11 -3.27
N TRP A 46 6.76 -2.09 -2.42
CA TRP A 46 5.62 -1.43 -1.78
C TRP A 46 4.69 -0.82 -2.80
N ARG A 47 5.26 -0.13 -3.80
CA ARG A 47 4.49 0.44 -4.91
C ARG A 47 3.79 -0.62 -5.73
N ARG A 48 4.49 -1.70 -6.11
CA ARG A 48 3.89 -2.81 -6.87
C ARG A 48 2.73 -3.44 -6.11
N LEU A 49 2.89 -3.69 -4.81
CA LEU A 49 1.85 -4.26 -3.97
C LEU A 49 0.62 -3.35 -3.91
N ALA A 50 0.81 -2.06 -3.59
CA ALA A 50 -0.31 -1.14 -3.48
C ALA A 50 -1.00 -0.85 -4.82
N ASP A 51 -0.24 -0.70 -5.92
CA ASP A 51 -0.82 -0.55 -7.26
C ASP A 51 -1.70 -1.77 -7.62
N ALA A 52 -1.26 -2.98 -7.25
CA ALA A 52 -2.01 -4.19 -7.53
C ALA A 52 -3.25 -4.36 -6.61
N ILE A 53 -3.18 -3.90 -5.36
CA ILE A 53 -4.34 -3.82 -4.46
C ILE A 53 -5.36 -2.80 -5.00
N GLU A 54 -4.91 -1.60 -5.39
CA GLU A 54 -5.76 -0.54 -5.94
C GLU A 54 -6.46 -0.99 -7.23
N GLN A 55 -5.75 -1.68 -8.12
CA GLN A 55 -6.33 -2.25 -9.33
C GLN A 55 -7.43 -3.27 -9.02
N GLU A 56 -7.20 -4.15 -8.05
CA GLU A 56 -8.20 -5.16 -7.66
C GLU A 56 -9.41 -4.52 -6.97
N LEU A 57 -9.21 -3.52 -6.10
CA LEU A 57 -10.31 -2.78 -5.48
C LEU A 57 -11.10 -1.97 -6.51
N GLN A 58 -10.42 -1.34 -7.47
CA GLN A 58 -11.06 -0.67 -8.60
C GLN A 58 -11.89 -1.64 -9.45
N ARG A 59 -11.36 -2.84 -9.74
CA ARG A 59 -12.09 -3.90 -10.45
C ARG A 59 -13.34 -4.37 -9.71
N ARG A 60 -13.31 -4.30 -8.37
CA ARG A 60 -14.45 -4.61 -7.49
C ARG A 60 -15.37 -3.40 -7.25
N GLU A 61 -15.14 -2.30 -7.95
CA GLU A 61 -15.90 -1.04 -7.82
C GLU A 61 -15.86 -0.45 -6.39
N VAL A 62 -14.79 -0.73 -5.65
CA VAL A 62 -14.54 -0.18 -4.32
C VAL A 62 -13.62 1.04 -4.44
N ALA A 63 -14.15 2.19 -4.06
CA ALA A 63 -13.39 3.43 -4.06
C ALA A 63 -12.42 3.47 -2.88
N VAL A 64 -11.13 3.66 -3.17
CA VAL A 64 -10.08 3.98 -2.20
C VAL A 64 -9.27 5.18 -2.68
N ALA A 65 -8.70 5.94 -1.74
CA ALA A 65 -7.82 7.05 -2.08
C ALA A 65 -6.49 6.50 -2.61
N LYS A 66 -6.06 6.96 -3.79
CA LYS A 66 -4.79 6.49 -4.35
C LYS A 66 -3.61 6.97 -3.52
N ILE A 67 -2.60 6.13 -3.38
CA ILE A 67 -1.35 6.49 -2.69
C ILE A 67 -0.54 7.48 -3.55
N PRO A 68 -0.11 8.64 -3.00
CA PRO A 68 0.71 9.61 -3.72
C PRO A 68 2.19 9.20 -3.72
N TRP A 69 2.56 8.39 -4.71
CA TRP A 69 3.94 7.93 -4.95
C TRP A 69 4.90 9.05 -5.32
#